data_AF-A0A401Y2F3-F1
#
_entry.id   AF-A0A401Y2F3-F1
#
_cell.length_a   1.000
_cell.length_b   1.000
_cell.length_c   1.000
_cell.angle_alpha   90.00
_cell.angle_beta   90.00
_cell.angle_gamma   90.00
#
_symmetry.space_group_name_H-M   'P 1'
#
loop_
_entity.id
_entity.type
_entity.pdbx_description
1 polymer ?
#
loop_
_entity_poly.entity_id
_entity_poly.type
_entity_poly.pdbx_seq_one_letter_code
_entity_poly.pdbx_strand_id
1 'polypeptide(L)'
;MIFIRFQALLGAFLMTMLGMRLITQQAGADMLGVTDRTIRNMISRGVITGYKIPGVRAVRVDRDEITSKLKAIPTGVARQEFVYGQPKFNGNVKTAPVGASVVAEVFEDDQ
;
A
#
# COMPACT_ATOMS: atom_id res chain seq x y z
N MET A 1 -38.31 15.25 30.45
CA MET A 1 -38.60 14.66 29.12
C MET A 1 -37.78 15.32 27.99
N ILE A 2 -36.45 15.44 28.15
CA ILE A 2 -35.54 16.05 27.15
C ILE A 2 -34.48 15.06 26.63
N PHE A 3 -34.24 13.95 27.35
CA PHE A 3 -33.18 12.99 27.05
C PHE A 3 -33.44 12.11 25.81
N ILE A 4 -34.70 11.87 25.45
CA ILE A 4 -35.06 10.98 24.32
C ILE A 4 -34.75 11.62 22.95
N ARG A 5 -34.82 12.95 22.85
CA ARG A 5 -34.52 13.68 21.60
C ARG A 5 -33.03 13.70 21.27
N PHE A 6 -32.14 13.52 22.26
CA PHE A 6 -30.68 13.48 22.06
C PHE A 6 -30.21 12.11 21.55
N GLN A 7 -30.84 11.03 22.01
CA GLN A 7 -30.52 9.66 21.58
C GLN A 7 -30.90 9.41 20.11
N ALA A 8 -32.03 9.97 19.64
CA ALA A 8 -32.45 9.85 18.24
C ALA A 8 -31.52 10.62 17.27
N LEU A 9 -30.92 11.73 17.72
CA LEU A 9 -30.00 12.53 16.91
C LEU A 9 -28.62 11.85 16.81
N LEU A 10 -28.15 11.19 17.88
CA LEU A 10 -26.95 10.35 17.84
C LEU A 10 -27.17 9.11 16.96
N GLY A 11 -28.36 8.50 17.01
CA GLY A 11 -28.72 7.34 16.18
C GLY A 11 -28.79 7.67 14.68
N ALA A 12 -29.42 8.77 14.30
CA ALA A 12 -29.45 9.23 12.92
C ALA A 12 -28.07 9.69 12.40
N PHE A 13 -27.23 10.26 13.27
CA PHE A 13 -25.85 10.67 12.93
C PHE A 13 -24.92 9.47 12.74
N LEU A 14 -25.02 8.44 13.60
CA LEU A 14 -24.27 7.18 13.43
C LEU A 14 -24.79 6.38 12.22
N MET A 15 -26.10 6.38 11.97
CA MET A 15 -26.69 5.63 10.85
C MET A 15 -26.42 6.30 9.50
N THR A 16 -26.32 7.64 9.44
CA THR A 16 -25.89 8.36 8.23
C THR A 16 -24.39 8.18 7.94
N MET A 17 -23.58 7.93 8.99
CA MET A 17 -22.17 7.54 8.88
C MET A 17 -21.95 6.08 8.45
N LEU A 18 -22.97 5.21 8.51
CA LEU A 18 -22.87 3.77 8.22
C LEU A 18 -23.60 3.35 6.93
N GLY A 19 -23.79 4.28 6.00
CA GLY A 19 -24.24 3.95 4.65
C GLY A 19 -23.04 3.57 3.79
N MET A 20 -22.91 2.29 3.41
CA MET A 20 -21.89 1.81 2.46
C MET A 20 -21.91 2.65 1.18
N ARG A 21 -21.01 3.63 1.08
CA ARG A 21 -20.90 4.56 -0.05
C ARG A 21 -19.99 3.93 -1.10
N LEU A 22 -20.51 2.90 -1.78
CA LEU A 22 -19.83 2.24 -2.89
C LEU A 22 -19.69 3.19 -4.08
N ILE A 23 -18.46 3.65 -4.35
CA ILE A 23 -18.12 4.52 -5.46
C ILE A 23 -17.53 3.73 -6.64
N THR A 24 -17.51 4.36 -7.82
CA THR A 24 -16.85 3.79 -9.01
C THR A 24 -15.32 3.83 -8.85
N GLN A 25 -14.61 2.97 -9.59
CA GLN A 25 -13.14 2.97 -9.60
C GLN A 25 -12.57 4.33 -10.04
N GLN A 26 -13.21 4.97 -11.03
CA GLN A 26 -12.83 6.29 -11.52
C GLN A 26 -12.95 7.36 -10.43
N ALA A 27 -14.09 7.41 -9.74
CA ALA A 27 -14.26 8.36 -8.63
C ALA A 27 -13.25 8.12 -7.49
N GLY A 28 -12.89 6.85 -7.23
CA GLY A 28 -11.84 6.53 -6.27
C GLY A 28 -10.44 6.94 -6.74
N ALA A 29 -10.17 6.87 -8.04
CA ALA A 29 -8.93 7.31 -8.66
C ALA A 29 -8.77 8.83 -8.53
N ASP A 30 -9.84 9.58 -8.81
CA ASP A 30 -9.89 11.04 -8.67
C ASP A 30 -9.63 11.47 -7.22
N MET A 31 -10.19 10.75 -6.23
CA MET A 31 -9.99 11.05 -4.81
C MET A 31 -8.55 10.86 -4.33
N LEU A 32 -7.86 9.83 -4.84
CA LEU A 32 -6.47 9.56 -4.48
C LEU A 32 -5.46 10.32 -5.36
N GLY A 33 -5.92 10.98 -6.43
CA GLY A 33 -5.05 11.61 -7.43
C GLY A 33 -4.22 10.58 -8.22
N VAL A 34 -4.76 9.39 -8.44
CA VAL A 34 -4.10 8.29 -9.19
C VAL A 34 -4.89 7.93 -10.44
N THR A 35 -4.34 7.03 -11.26
CA THR A 35 -5.07 6.50 -12.43
C THR A 35 -5.92 5.28 -12.07
N ASP A 36 -6.95 4.99 -12.87
CA ASP A 36 -7.79 3.78 -12.75
C ASP A 36 -6.97 2.48 -12.72
N ARG A 37 -5.86 2.43 -13.46
CA ARG A 37 -4.93 1.29 -13.48
C ARG A 37 -4.34 1.05 -12.09
N THR A 38 -3.98 2.11 -11.38
CA THR A 38 -3.45 2.02 -10.02
C THR A 38 -4.49 1.47 -9.06
N ILE A 39 -5.75 1.94 -9.14
CA ILE A 39 -6.87 1.39 -8.36
C ILE A 39 -7.03 -0.11 -8.61
N ARG A 40 -7.08 -0.52 -9.89
CA ARG A 40 -7.22 -1.94 -10.25
C ARG A 40 -6.06 -2.79 -9.73
N ASN A 41 -4.83 -2.28 -9.83
CA ASN A 41 -3.65 -2.96 -9.29
C ASN A 41 -3.73 -3.09 -7.76
N MET A 42 -4.24 -2.07 -7.05
CA MET A 42 -4.45 -2.13 -5.61
C MET A 42 -5.50 -3.16 -5.21
N ILE A 43 -6.60 -3.28 -5.97
CA ILE A 43 -7.60 -4.34 -5.79
C ILE A 43 -6.96 -5.72 -5.99
N SER A 44 -6.23 -5.92 -7.09
CA SER A 44 -5.56 -7.21 -7.37
C SER A 44 -4.52 -7.59 -6.32
N ARG A 45 -3.87 -6.60 -5.69
CA ARG A 45 -2.92 -6.80 -4.60
C ARG A 45 -3.58 -6.99 -3.22
N GLY A 46 -4.90 -6.85 -3.12
CA GLY A 46 -5.63 -6.92 -1.84
C GLY A 46 -5.40 -5.73 -0.91
N VAL A 47 -4.94 -4.59 -1.44
CA VAL A 47 -4.69 -3.37 -0.65
C VAL A 47 -5.99 -2.63 -0.31
N ILE A 48 -6.96 -2.71 -1.24
CA ILE A 48 -8.31 -2.15 -1.13
C ILE A 48 -9.33 -3.21 -1.56
N THR A 49 -10.52 -3.16 -1.00
CA THR A 49 -11.57 -4.16 -1.21
C THR A 49 -12.42 -3.82 -2.43
N GLY A 50 -12.50 -4.76 -3.38
CA GLY A 50 -13.36 -4.64 -4.55
C GLY A 50 -14.69 -5.36 -4.34
N TYR A 51 -15.81 -4.64 -4.42
CA TYR A 51 -17.16 -5.19 -4.34
C TYR A 51 -17.74 -5.41 -5.74
N LYS A 52 -18.10 -6.65 -6.06
CA LYS A 52 -18.81 -6.97 -7.31
C LYS A 52 -20.30 -6.67 -7.14
N ILE A 53 -20.88 -5.97 -8.11
CA ILE A 53 -22.34 -5.75 -8.16
C ILE A 53 -23.01 -6.99 -8.76
N PRO A 54 -24.01 -7.59 -8.11
CA PRO A 54 -24.76 -8.71 -8.70
C PRO A 54 -25.47 -8.25 -9.98
N GLY A 55 -25.35 -9.04 -11.05
CA GLY A 55 -26.01 -8.76 -12.33
C GLY A 55 -25.28 -7.78 -13.25
N VAL A 56 -24.18 -7.15 -12.82
CA VAL A 56 -23.39 -6.23 -13.65
C VAL A 56 -21.92 -6.61 -13.60
N ARG A 57 -21.22 -6.56 -14.74
CA ARG A 57 -19.75 -6.73 -14.81
C ARG A 57 -19.01 -5.48 -14.33
N ALA A 58 -19.38 -4.94 -13.17
CA ALA A 58 -18.78 -3.76 -12.57
C ALA A 58 -18.29 -4.05 -11.15
N VAL A 59 -17.14 -3.45 -10.80
CA VAL A 59 -16.54 -3.51 -9.46
C VAL A 59 -16.58 -2.11 -8.86
N ARG A 60 -17.04 -2.03 -7.61
CA ARG A 60 -17.07 -0.82 -6.78
C ARG A 60 -16.05 -0.91 -5.66
N VAL A 61 -15.70 0.25 -5.14
CA VAL A 61 -14.79 0.42 -4.01
C VAL A 61 -15.49 1.24 -2.94
N ASP A 62 -15.18 0.97 -1.68
CA ASP A 62 -15.76 1.72 -0.57
C ASP A 62 -15.05 3.08 -0.40
N ARG A 63 -15.83 4.15 -0.31
CA ARG A 63 -15.30 5.52 -0.17
C ARG A 63 -14.50 5.70 1.11
N ASP A 64 -14.97 5.11 2.21
CA ASP A 64 -14.33 5.34 3.51
C ASP A 64 -13.01 4.57 3.60
N GLU A 65 -12.96 3.37 3.02
CA GLU A 65 -11.72 2.63 2.84
C GLU A 65 -10.70 3.45 2.03
N ILE A 66 -11.11 4.04 0.91
CA ILE A 66 -10.23 4.89 0.08
C ILE A 66 -9.71 6.09 0.88
N THR A 67 -10.60 6.78 1.59
CA THR A 67 -10.24 7.96 2.40
C THR A 67 -9.28 7.60 3.53
N SER A 68 -9.46 6.43 4.15
CA SER A 68 -8.58 5.93 5.23
C SER A 68 -7.13 5.70 4.77
N LYS A 69 -6.90 5.46 3.48
CA LYS A 69 -5.55 5.27 2.92
C LYS A 69 -4.77 6.57 2.76
N LEU A 70 -5.45 7.72 2.81
CA LEU A 70 -4.78 9.02 2.86
C LEU A 70 -4.19 9.24 4.26
N LYS A 71 -2.99 8.72 4.47
CA LYS A 71 -2.21 9.02 5.68
C LYS A 71 -1.47 10.34 5.47
N ALA A 72 -1.78 11.33 6.30
CA ALA A 72 -1.03 12.58 6.34
C ALA A 72 0.45 12.28 6.62
N ILE A 73 1.34 12.81 5.78
CA ILE A 73 2.78 12.76 6.04
C ILE A 73 3.05 13.78 7.16
N PRO A 74 3.58 13.35 8.32
CA PRO A 74 3.94 14.29 9.37
C PRO A 74 5.08 15.19 8.86
N THR A 75 4.78 16.46 8.63
CA THR A 75 5.76 17.45 8.14
C THR A 75 6.71 17.94 9.23
N GLY A 76 6.45 17.60 10.49
CA GLY A 76 7.19 18.06 11.66
C GLY A 76 7.97 16.98 12.42
N VAL A 77 8.30 15.84 11.80
CA VAL A 77 9.20 14.89 12.47
C VAL A 77 10.62 15.44 12.41
N ALA A 78 11.26 15.61 13.58
CA ALA A 78 12.70 15.83 13.65
C ALA A 78 13.38 14.74 12.80
N ARG A 79 14.33 15.13 11.93
CA ARG A 79 15.17 14.19 11.19
C ARG A 79 15.65 13.13 12.19
N GLN A 80 15.20 11.88 12.04
CA GLN A 80 15.94 10.79 12.66
C GLN A 80 17.31 10.85 12.00
N GLU A 81 18.34 11.14 12.80
CA GLU A 81 19.71 10.99 12.36
C GLU A 81 19.85 9.55 11.90
N PHE A 82 19.89 9.36 10.58
CA PHE A 82 20.36 8.13 10.01
C PHE A 82 21.82 8.03 10.42
N VAL A 83 22.09 7.31 11.51
CA VAL A 83 23.44 6.87 11.83
C VAL A 83 23.82 5.98 10.66
N TYR A 84 24.65 6.52 9.76
CA TYR A 84 25.32 5.74 8.73
C TYR A 84 26.33 4.83 9.41
N GLY A 85 25.83 3.85 10.18
CA GLY A 85 26.61 2.70 10.55
C GLY A 85 27.04 2.02 9.27
N GLN A 86 28.34 1.78 9.12
CA GLN A 86 28.89 0.97 8.05
C GLN A 86 28.04 -0.31 7.94
N PRO A 87 27.56 -0.70 6.73
CA PRO A 87 26.87 -1.97 6.59
C PRO A 87 27.81 -3.07 7.06
N LYS A 88 27.49 -3.69 8.20
CA LYS A 88 28.26 -4.83 8.71
C LYS A 88 27.90 -6.02 7.83
N PHE A 89 28.63 -6.18 6.72
CA PHE A 89 28.63 -7.40 5.93
C PHE A 89 29.19 -8.52 6.80
N ASN A 90 28.33 -9.14 7.60
CA ASN A 90 28.67 -10.24 8.51
C ASN A 90 28.76 -11.58 7.74
N GLY A 91 29.30 -11.55 6.53
CA GLY A 91 29.64 -12.72 5.74
C GLY A 91 31.16 -12.79 5.62
N ASN A 92 31.72 -14.00 5.71
CA ASN A 92 33.15 -14.23 5.52
C ASN A 92 33.49 -14.01 4.03
N VAL A 93 33.64 -12.73 3.63
CA VAL A 93 34.10 -12.35 2.31
C VAL A 93 35.56 -12.78 2.23
N LYS A 94 35.80 -13.95 1.64
CA LYS A 94 37.15 -14.35 1.21
C LYS A 94 37.55 -13.42 0.08
N THR A 95 38.02 -12.22 0.41
CA THR A 95 38.61 -11.33 -0.59
C THR A 95 39.91 -12.00 -1.02
N ALA A 96 39.95 -12.52 -2.24
CA ALA A 96 41.21 -12.93 -2.85
C ALA A 96 42.13 -11.70 -2.93
N PRO A 97 43.45 -11.84 -2.68
CA PRO A 97 44.36 -10.71 -2.77
C PRO A 97 44.29 -10.11 -4.17
N VAL A 98 44.25 -8.77 -4.23
CA VAL A 98 44.28 -8.01 -5.49
C VAL A 98 45.59 -8.34 -6.20
N GLY A 99 45.50 -9.11 -7.29
CA GLY A 99 46.66 -9.65 -8.01
C GLY A 99 46.65 -11.17 -8.21
N ALA A 100 45.68 -11.91 -7.65
CA ALA A 100 45.49 -13.31 -8.01
C ALA A 100 45.01 -13.41 -9.47
N SER A 101 45.92 -13.75 -10.39
CA SER A 101 45.56 -14.14 -11.75
C SER A 101 44.71 -15.41 -11.66
N VAL A 102 43.44 -15.31 -12.05
CA VAL A 102 42.61 -16.48 -12.29
C VAL A 102 43.22 -17.19 -13.49
N VAL A 103 43.99 -18.24 -13.24
CA VAL A 103 44.41 -19.16 -14.29
C VAL A 103 43.14 -19.88 -14.71
N ALA A 104 42.58 -19.49 -15.85
CA ALA A 104 41.55 -20.29 -16.48
C ALA A 104 42.23 -21.59 -16.93
N GLU A 105 42.06 -22.66 -16.15
CA GLU A 105 42.29 -24.01 -16.67
C GLU A 105 41.22 -24.23 -17.74
N VAL A 106 41.63 -24.10 -19.00
CA VAL A 106 40.86 -24.56 -20.15
C VAL A 106 40.87 -26.09 -20.06
N PHE A 107 39.76 -26.68 -19.63
CA PHE A 107 39.53 -28.10 -19.81
C PHE A 107 39.31 -28.33 -21.31
N GLU A 108 40.33 -28.85 -21.97
CA GLU A 108 40.19 -29.46 -23.29
C GLU A 108 39.44 -30.79 -23.09
N ASP A 109 38.16 -30.80 -23.47
CA ASP A 109 37.36 -32.02 -23.57
C ASP A 109 37.87 -32.82 -24.78
N ASP A 110 38.78 -33.78 -24.52
CA ASP A 110 39.13 -34.83 -25.49
C ASP A 110 37.96 -35.84 -25.59
N GLN A 111 37.05 -35.62 -26.53
CA GLN A 111 36.33 -36.66 -27.30
C GLN A 111 35.96 -36.13 -28.70
#